data_AF-A0A229NTL3-F1
#
_entry.id   AF-A0A229NTL3-F1
#
_cell.length_a   1.000
_cell.length_b   1.000
_cell.length_c   1.000
_cell.angle_alpha   90.00
_cell.angle_beta   90.00
_cell.angle_gamma   90.00
#
_symmetry.space_group_name_H-M   'P 1'
#
loop_
_entity.id
_entity.type
_entity.pdbx_description
1 polymer ?
#
loop_
_entity_poly.entity_id
_entity_poly.type
_entity_poly.pdbx_seq_one_letter_code
_entity_poly.pdbx_strand_id
1 'polypeptide(L)'
;MGRMLQIAIAMVLFFVMMFGIGFILNMLMKTTWFPIYLFVIVLVPLYIWSTWDRGLSFTANFSEFTFVDWLPVVAALVGAYVSGYAIRALRIGGYKMF
;
A
#
# COMPACT_ATOMS: atom_id res chain seq x y z
N MET A 1 15.56 -21.03 -1.66
CA MET A 1 14.37 -21.16 -0.79
C MET A 1 14.12 -19.92 0.07
N GLY A 2 15.10 -19.43 0.84
CA GLY A 2 14.89 -18.32 1.80
C GLY A 2 14.37 -16.99 1.22
N ARG A 3 14.83 -16.59 0.03
CA ARG A 3 14.43 -15.31 -0.59
C ARG A 3 12.94 -15.28 -1.00
N MET A 4 12.41 -16.39 -1.52
CA MET A 4 11.00 -16.49 -1.91
C MET A 4 10.07 -16.47 -0.69
N LEU A 5 10.48 -17.13 0.41
CA LEU A 5 9.74 -17.09 1.68
C LEU A 5 9.70 -15.67 2.25
N GLN A 6 10.82 -14.94 2.22
CA GLN A 6 10.87 -13.54 2.68
C GLN A 6 9.93 -12.64 1.88
N ILE A 7 9.89 -12.78 0.55
CA ILE A 7 8.97 -12.02 -0.30
C ILE A 7 7.52 -12.34 0.05
N ALA A 8 7.18 -13.62 0.21
CA ALA A 8 5.82 -14.02 0.58
C ALA A 8 5.40 -13.44 1.95
N ILE A 9 6.27 -13.51 2.94
CA ILE A 9 6.04 -12.90 4.26
C ILE A 9 5.88 -11.39 4.14
N ALA A 10 6.76 -10.71 3.39
CA ALA A 10 6.67 -9.28 3.16
C ALA A 10 5.33 -8.90 2.51
N MET A 11 4.90 -9.59 1.45
CA MET A 11 3.61 -9.33 0.80
C MET A 11 2.44 -9.43 1.79
N VAL A 12 2.39 -10.49 2.61
CA VAL A 12 1.33 -10.65 3.62
C VAL A 12 1.39 -9.53 4.66
N LEU A 13 2.58 -9.20 5.16
CA LEU A 13 2.76 -8.13 6.14
C LEU A 13 2.30 -6.78 5.59
N PHE A 14 2.76 -6.40 4.39
CA PHE A 14 2.38 -5.14 3.74
C PHE A 14 0.88 -5.06 3.44
N PHE A 15 0.28 -6.18 3.02
CA PHE A 15 -1.17 -6.28 2.87
C PHE A 15 -1.90 -6.03 4.20
N VAL A 16 -1.56 -6.77 5.25
CA VAL A 16 -2.24 -6.67 6.57
C VAL A 16 -2.04 -5.29 7.19
N MET A 17 -0.83 -4.73 7.12
CA MET A 17 -0.54 -3.39 7.64
C MET A 17 -1.36 -2.32 6.91
N MET A 18 -1.37 -2.35 5.57
CA MET A 18 -2.10 -1.33 4.81
C MET A 18 -3.61 -1.49 4.95
N PHE A 19 -4.10 -2.73 5.05
CA PHE A 19 -5.49 -3.01 5.38
C PHE A 19 -5.87 -2.43 6.76
N GLY A 20 -5.10 -2.76 7.80
CA GLY A 20 -5.38 -2.34 9.17
C GLY A 20 -5.33 -0.81 9.36
N ILE A 21 -4.25 -0.18 8.88
CA ILE A 21 -4.11 1.28 8.94
C ILE A 21 -5.20 1.94 8.08
N GLY A 22 -5.46 1.42 6.88
CA GLY A 22 -6.49 1.95 5.99
C GLY A 22 -7.89 1.89 6.61
N PHE A 23 -8.19 0.79 7.29
CA PHE A 23 -9.45 0.62 8.00
C PHE A 23 -9.63 1.67 9.11
N ILE A 24 -8.61 1.87 9.95
CA ILE A 24 -8.63 2.87 11.03
C ILE A 24 -8.76 4.28 10.45
N LEU A 25 -7.96 4.63 9.44
CA LEU A 25 -8.00 5.95 8.81
C LEU A 25 -9.38 6.26 8.23
N ASN A 26 -10.01 5.30 7.56
CA ASN A 26 -11.35 5.45 7.01
C ASN A 26 -12.44 5.61 8.09
N MET A 27 -12.25 4.99 9.26
CA MET A 27 -13.13 5.18 10.41
C MET A 27 -13.01 6.59 10.98
N LEU A 28 -11.78 7.10 11.15
CA LEU A 28 -11.52 8.44 11.68
C LEU A 28 -11.93 9.55 10.71
N MET A 29 -11.53 9.42 9.44
CA MET A 29 -11.72 10.45 8.41
C MET A 29 -13.12 10.43 7.78
N LYS A 30 -13.94 9.40 8.05
CA LYS A 30 -15.29 9.21 7.48
C LYS A 30 -15.32 9.23 5.94
N THR A 31 -14.19 8.95 5.29
CA THR A 31 -14.03 8.75 3.84
C THR A 31 -13.79 7.27 3.53
N THR A 32 -14.14 6.77 2.34
CA THR A 32 -14.07 5.32 2.02
C THR A 32 -12.75 4.93 1.36
N TRP A 33 -12.22 5.80 0.51
CA TRP A 33 -11.10 5.47 -0.38
C TRP A 33 -9.84 6.26 -0.04
N PHE A 34 -9.81 6.96 1.10
CA PHE A 34 -8.69 7.80 1.52
C PHE A 34 -7.35 7.05 1.62
N PRO A 35 -7.28 5.83 2.18
CA PRO A 35 -6.05 5.05 2.23
C PRO A 35 -5.44 4.77 0.85
N ILE A 36 -6.25 4.58 -0.19
CA ILE A 36 -5.75 4.37 -1.56
C ILE A 36 -5.11 5.66 -2.08
N TYR A 37 -5.80 6.79 -1.93
CA TYR A 37 -5.26 8.07 -2.38
C TYR A 37 -3.96 8.42 -1.64
N LEU A 38 -3.93 8.21 -0.33
CA LEU A 38 -2.72 8.38 0.48
C LEU A 38 -1.59 7.47 -0.01
N PHE A 39 -1.89 6.21 -0.28
CA PHE A 39 -0.89 5.25 -0.78
C PHE A 39 -0.30 5.67 -2.13
N VAL A 40 -1.16 6.01 -3.10
CA VAL A 40 -0.72 6.32 -4.48
C VAL A 40 -0.06 7.69 -4.58
N ILE A 41 -0.58 8.71 -3.90
CA ILE A 41 -0.11 10.09 -4.04
C ILE A 41 1.08 10.38 -3.11
N VAL A 42 1.17 9.70 -1.97
CA VAL A 42 2.22 9.99 -0.97
C VAL A 42 3.21 8.84 -0.86
N LEU A 43 2.76 7.62 -0.58
CA LEU A 43 3.68 6.52 -0.26
C LEU A 43 4.47 6.04 -1.49
N VAL A 44 3.85 5.93 -2.67
CA VAL A 44 4.56 5.51 -3.89
C VAL A 44 5.63 6.53 -4.32
N PRO A 45 5.36 7.84 -4.42
CA PRO A 45 6.40 8.82 -4.74
C PRO A 45 7.50 8.89 -3.68
N LEU A 46 7.17 8.76 -2.39
CA LEU A 46 8.17 8.70 -1.33
C LEU A 46 9.07 7.48 -1.45
N TYR A 47 8.51 6.32 -1.81
CA TYR A 47 9.31 5.11 -2.04
C TYR A 47 10.30 5.30 -3.19
N ILE A 48 9.82 5.81 -4.34
CA ILE A 48 10.67 6.09 -5.51
C ILE A 48 11.76 7.11 -5.17
N TRP A 49 11.39 8.20 -4.47
CA TRP A 49 12.35 9.22 -4.06
C TRP A 49 13.40 8.67 -3.07
N SER A 50 12.98 7.81 -2.15
CA SER A 50 13.87 7.18 -1.16
C SER A 50 14.86 6.20 -1.78
N THR A 51 14.56 5.63 -2.95
CA THR A 51 15.44 4.69 -3.67
C THR A 51 16.21 5.37 -4.80
N TRP A 52 16.06 6.68 -4.96
CA TRP A 52 16.66 7.42 -6.06
C TRP A 52 18.16 7.67 -5.85
N ASP A 53 19.00 7.16 -6.75
CA ASP A 53 20.43 7.46 -6.79
C ASP A 53 20.72 8.66 -7.71
N ARG A 54 21.36 9.70 -7.16
CA ARG A 54 21.74 10.92 -7.90
C ARG A 54 22.93 10.71 -8.82
N GLY A 55 23.70 9.63 -8.66
CA GLY A 55 24.82 9.26 -9.53
C GLY A 55 24.39 8.57 -10.83
N LEU A 56 23.13 8.11 -10.90
CA LEU A 56 22.59 7.38 -12.05
C LEU A 56 21.74 8.28 -12.94
N SER A 57 21.73 7.98 -14.25
CA SER A 57 20.77 8.55 -15.21
C SER A 57 19.34 8.26 -14.76
N PHE A 58 18.39 9.12 -15.16
CA PHE A 58 16.96 8.89 -14.95
C PHE A 58 16.54 7.50 -15.46
N THR A 59 17.00 7.10 -16.64
CA THR A 59 16.68 5.78 -17.21
C THR A 59 17.30 4.62 -16.44
N ALA A 60 18.48 4.82 -15.85
CA ALA A 60 19.18 3.80 -15.08
C ALA A 60 18.49 3.53 -13.74
N ASN A 61 18.04 4.58 -13.04
CA ASN A 61 17.25 4.45 -11.80
C ASN A 61 15.98 3.62 -12.02
N PHE A 62 15.26 3.85 -13.12
CA PHE A 62 14.05 3.07 -13.42
C PHE A 62 14.33 1.60 -13.75
N SER A 63 15.50 1.29 -14.32
CA SER A 63 15.89 -0.09 -14.64
C SER A 63 16.32 -0.90 -13.41
N GLU A 64 16.61 -0.25 -12.27
CA GLU A 64 16.95 -0.96 -11.04
C GLU A 64 15.74 -1.59 -10.34
N PHE A 65 14.53 -1.05 -10.56
CA PHE A 65 13.33 -1.63 -9.97
C PHE A 65 13.01 -2.98 -10.60
N THR A 66 13.19 -4.05 -9.83
CA THR A 66 12.85 -5.39 -10.28
C THR A 66 11.38 -5.70 -9.99
N PHE A 67 10.84 -6.72 -10.66
CA PHE A 67 9.48 -7.20 -10.37
C PHE A 67 9.29 -7.58 -8.88
N VAL A 68 10.35 -8.04 -8.22
CA VAL A 68 10.32 -8.44 -6.82
C VAL A 68 10.07 -7.24 -5.90
N ASP A 69 10.56 -6.05 -6.26
CA ASP A 69 10.39 -4.82 -5.47
C ASP A 69 8.96 -4.30 -5.54
N TRP A 70 8.25 -4.59 -6.63
CA TRP A 70 6.85 -4.20 -6.81
C TRP A 70 5.85 -5.10 -6.09
N LEU A 71 6.21 -6.36 -5.80
CA LEU A 71 5.28 -7.32 -5.18
C LEU A 71 4.72 -6.84 -3.83
N PRO A 72 5.52 -6.35 -2.86
CA PRO A 72 5.01 -5.81 -1.61
C PRO A 72 4.18 -4.53 -1.80
N VAL A 73 4.56 -3.68 -2.77
CA VAL A 73 3.82 -2.45 -3.10
C VAL A 73 2.42 -2.77 -3.60
N VAL A 74 2.31 -3.76 -4.49
CA VAL A 74 1.01 -4.25 -4.99
C VAL A 74 0.21 -4.88 -3.85
N ALA A 75 0.84 -5.68 -2.98
CA ALA A 75 0.15 -6.28 -1.84
C ALA A 75 -0.41 -5.22 -0.88
N ALA A 76 0.36 -4.16 -0.59
CA ALA A 76 -0.12 -3.03 0.19
C ALA A 76 -1.28 -2.31 -0.50
N LEU A 77 -1.20 -2.06 -1.81
CA LEU A 77 -2.29 -1.43 -2.58
C LEU A 77 -3.58 -2.25 -2.52
N VAL A 78 -3.49 -3.58 -2.64
CA VAL A 78 -4.64 -4.48 -2.46
C VAL A 78 -5.19 -4.39 -1.04
N GLY A 79 -4.32 -4.30 -0.02
CA GLY A 79 -4.73 -4.08 1.36
C GLY A 79 -5.50 -2.77 1.56
N ALA A 80 -5.01 -1.67 0.99
CA ALA A 80 -5.72 -0.38 1.00
C ALA A 80 -7.09 -0.48 0.31
N TYR A 81 -7.17 -1.16 -0.83
CA TYR A 81 -8.42 -1.36 -1.56
C TYR A 81 -9.45 -2.17 -0.76
N VAL A 82 -9.03 -3.30 -0.19
CA VAL A 82 -9.89 -4.14 0.64
C VAL A 82 -10.37 -3.39 1.89
N SER A 83 -9.54 -2.52 2.48
CA SER A 83 -9.95 -1.68 3.60
C SER A 83 -11.08 -0.70 3.23
N GLY A 84 -11.02 -0.11 2.04
CA GLY A 84 -12.07 0.78 1.54
C GLY A 84 -13.36 0.02 1.25
N TYR A 85 -13.24 -1.16 0.64
CA TYR A 85 -14.40 -2.03 0.42
C TYR A 85 -15.08 -2.43 1.74
N ALA A 86 -14.31 -2.86 2.75
CA ALA A 86 -14.84 -3.23 4.06
C ALA A 86 -15.59 -2.07 4.73
N ILE A 87 -15.04 -0.86 4.67
CA ILE A 87 -15.69 0.34 5.24
C ILE A 87 -16.96 0.70 4.48
N ARG A 88 -16.96 0.56 3.14
CA ARG A 88 -18.18 0.77 2.35
C ARG A 88 -19.29 -0.17 2.78
N ALA A 89 -18.96 -1.45 2.97
CA ALA A 89 -19.92 -2.46 3.44
C ALA A 89 -20.47 -2.10 4.83
N LEU A 90 -19.62 -1.70 5.77
CA LEU A 90 -20.03 -1.27 7.11
C LEU A 90 -20.95 -0.03 7.09
N ARG A 91 -20.68 0.94 6.21
CA ARG A 91 -21.55 2.13 6.08
C ARG A 91 -22.93 1.78 5.55
N ILE A 92 -22.99 0.91 4.54
CA ILE A 92 -24.26 0.43 4.00
C ILE A 92 -25.03 -0.37 5.07
N GLY A 93 -24.32 -1.11 5.92
CA GLY A 93 -24.89 -1.84 7.05
C GLY A 93 -25.32 -0.96 8.24
N GLY A 94 -25.20 0.37 8.17
CA GLY A 94 -25.62 1.28 9.23
C GLY A 94 -24.73 1.26 10.48
N TYR A 95 -23.51 0.71 10.37
CA TYR A 95 -22.57 0.70 11.49
C TYR A 95 -22.13 2.12 11.83
N LYS A 96 -22.21 2.47 13.12
CA LYS A 96 -21.73 3.76 13.62
C LYS A 96 -20.20 3.77 13.57
N MET A 97 -19.66 4.63 12.72
CA MET A 97 -18.24 4.96 12.70
C MET A 97 -17.93 5.77 13.98
N PHE A 98 -16.71 5.62 14.50
CA PHE A 98 -16.24 6.36 15.68
C PHE A 98 -16.56 7.87 15.61
#